data_AF-A0A3D0SJQ2-F1
#
_entry.id   AF-A0A3D0SJQ2-F1
#
_cell.length_a   1.000
_cell.length_b   1.000
_cell.length_c   1.000
_cell.angle_alpha   90.00
_cell.angle_beta   90.00
_cell.angle_gamma   90.00
#
_symmetry.space_group_name_H-M   'P 1'
#
loop_
_entity.id
_entity.type
_entity.pdbx_description
1 polymer ?
#
loop_
_entity_poly.entity_id
_entity_poly.type
_entity_poly.pdbx_seq_one_letter_code
_entity_poly.pdbx_strand_id
1 'polypeptide(L)' 'IKPYVRFKGQAGEQATMFFMDPAGNALEFKAFADINQLFATD' A
#
# COMPACT_ATOMS: atom_id res chain seq x y z
N ILE A 1 -3.83 -9.00 8.89
CA ILE A 1 -4.66 -8.06 8.09
C ILE A 1 -4.79 -8.65 6.68
N LYS A 2 -6.00 -8.73 6.12
CA LYS A 2 -6.18 -9.24 4.75
C LYS A 2 -5.82 -8.14 3.74
N PRO A 3 -5.39 -8.48 2.51
CA PRO A 3 -5.18 -7.48 1.45
C PRO A 3 -6.43 -6.62 1.21
N TYR A 4 -6.25 -5.31 1.03
CA TYR A 4 -7.36 -4.37 0.80
C TYR A 4 -6.89 -3.08 0.12
N VAL A 5 -7.85 -2.36 -0.48
CA VAL A 5 -7.63 -1.05 -1.10
C VAL A 5 -7.93 0.06 -0.10
N ARG A 6 -7.05 1.06 -0.04
CA ARG A 6 -7.18 2.29 0.74
C ARG A 6 -7.44 3.45 -0.19
N PHE A 7 -8.23 4.43 0.27
CA PHE A 7 -8.55 5.66 -0.48
C PHE A 7 -9.17 5.39 -1.86
N LYS A 8 -10.06 4.40 -1.96
CA LYS A 8 -10.70 4.02 -3.22
C LYS A 8 -11.40 5.22 -3.88
N GLY A 9 -11.05 5.53 -5.11
CA GLY A 9 -11.54 6.65 -5.91
C GLY A 9 -10.98 8.01 -5.51
N GLN A 10 -9.99 8.07 -4.60
CA GLN A 10 -9.39 9.30 -4.10
C GLN A 10 -7.90 9.36 -4.44
N ALA A 11 -7.31 10.56 -4.31
CA ALA A 11 -5.87 10.71 -4.38
C ALA A 11 -5.18 9.85 -3.32
N GLY A 12 -4.11 9.17 -3.70
CA GLY A 12 -3.39 8.19 -2.89
C GLY A 12 -4.02 6.79 -2.89
N GLU A 13 -4.92 6.46 -3.84
CA GLU A 13 -5.48 5.12 -3.96
C GLU A 13 -4.35 4.07 -4.08
N GLN A 14 -4.36 3.13 -3.14
CA GLN A 14 -3.35 2.08 -3.08
C GLN A 14 -3.94 0.77 -2.54
N ALA A 15 -3.46 -0.35 -3.08
CA ALA A 15 -3.65 -1.67 -2.48
C ALA A 15 -2.51 -1.95 -1.50
N THR A 16 -2.84 -2.52 -0.34
CA THR A 16 -1.86 -2.93 0.66
C THR A 16 -2.05 -4.39 1.06
N MET A 17 -0.94 -5.08 1.34
CA MET A 17 -0.92 -6.42 1.93
C MET A 17 0.31 -6.62 2.81
N PHE A 18 0.25 -7.59 3.72
CA PHE A 18 1.31 -7.87 4.68
C PHE A 18 1.72 -9.35 4.66
N PHE A 19 3.02 -9.59 4.79
CA PHE A 19 3.61 -10.91 5.05
C PHE A 19 4.45 -10.87 6.32
N MET A 20 4.57 -12.01 6.99
CA MET A 20 5.59 -12.20 8.02
C MET A 20 6.77 -12.92 7.40
N ASP A 21 7.96 -12.36 7.53
CA ASP A 21 9.19 -13.06 7.16
C ASP A 21 9.58 -14.11 8.23
N PRO A 22 10.59 -14.97 7.97
CA PRO A 22 11.04 -15.96 8.96
C PRO A 22 11.64 -15.37 10.25
N ALA A 23 12.02 -14.10 10.25
CA ALA A 23 12.51 -13.40 11.44
C ALA A 23 11.37 -12.74 12.25
N GLY A 24 10.13 -12.84 11.77
CA GLY A 24 8.95 -12.28 12.41
C GLY A 24 8.67 -10.81 12.06
N ASN A 25 9.32 -10.25 11.04
CA ASN A 25 9.04 -8.88 10.58
C ASN A 25 7.80 -8.84 9.71
N ALA A 26 6.96 -7.83 9.92
CA ALA A 26 5.83 -7.54 9.04
C ALA A 26 6.30 -6.74 7.82
N LEU A 27 6.32 -7.37 6.65
CA LEU A 27 6.62 -6.74 5.37
C LEU A 27 5.32 -6.25 4.73
N GLU A 28 5.20 -4.94 4.53
CA GLU A 28 4.09 -4.34 3.78
C GLU A 28 4.46 -4.19 2.30
N PHE A 29 3.57 -4.66 1.43
CA PHE A 29 3.63 -4.41 0.00
C PHE A 29 2.51 -3.43 -0.37
N LYS A 30 2.87 -2.38 -1.11
CA LYS A 30 1.95 -1.35 -1.58
C LYS A 30 1.99 -1.28 -3.09
N ALA A 31 0.82 -1.14 -3.71
CA ALA A 31 0.68 -0.84 -5.13
C ALA A 31 -0.20 0.39 -5.27
N PHE A 32 0.28 1.40 -5.99
CA PHE A 32 -0.44 2.66 -6.21
C PHE A 32 -1.17 2.60 -7.55
N ALA A 33 -2.38 3.13 -7.60
CA ALA A 33 -3.13 3.25 -8.86
C ALA A 33 -2.46 4.26 -9.82
N ASP A 34 -1.82 5.29 -9.27
CA ASP A 34 -1.00 6.26 -9.99
C ASP A 34 0.34 6.44 -9.26
N ILE A 35 1.44 6.09 -9.93
CA ILE A 35 2.78 6.13 -9.35
C ILE A 35 3.27 7.56 -9.05
N ASN A 36 2.73 8.57 -9.75
CA ASN A 36 3.08 9.97 -9.47
C ASN A 36 2.64 10.40 -8.07
N GLN A 37 1.67 9.70 -7.47
CA GLN A 37 1.16 9.96 -6.13
C GLN A 37 2.01 9.33 -5.03
N LEU A 38 3.08 8.59 -5.37
CA LEU A 38 3.97 7.96 -4.39
C LEU A 38 4.69 8.98 -3.49
N PHE A 39 5.03 10.15 -4.05
CA PHE A 39 5.73 11.23 -3.36
C PHE A 39 5.07 12.61 -3.57
N ALA A 40 3.82 12.63 -4.01
CA ALA A 40 3.10 13.89 -4.20
C ALA A 40 3.02 14.66 -2.87
N THR A 41 3.30 15.96 -2.93
CA THR A 41 3.37 16.87 -1.76
C THR A 41 2.20 17.83 -1.66
N ASP A 42 1.32 17.82 -2.66
CA ASP A 42 0.25 18.79 -2.87
C ASP A 42 -1.12 18.24 -2.45
#